data_AF-A0A1S3KI78-F1
#
_entry.id   AF-A0A1S3KI78-F1
#
_cell.length_a   1.000
_cell.length_b   1.000
_cell.length_c   1.000
_cell.angle_alpha   90.00
_cell.angle_beta   90.00
_cell.angle_gamma   90.00
#
_symmetry.space_group_name_H-M   'P 1'
#
loop_
_entity.id
_entity.type
_entity.pdbx_description
1 polymer ?
#
loop_
_entity_poly.entity_id
_entity_poly.type
_entity_poly.pdbx_seq_one_letter_code
_entity_poly.pdbx_strand_id
1 'polypeptide(L)'
;MSSPAKYSIPLFGVGPNMQDGDCIETTVKYGVCSRNDIRFTFALGPGVTWWKGFILFQKNERNKYQILTELQDDQHPVIVTIRRYMLEQNHLVFSKAKTFGIHTNMYHIEDAATALKGGAHYAFTWVKD
;
A
#
# COMPACT_ATOMS: atom_id res chain seq x y z
N MET A 1 -9.30 13.31 15.21
CA MET A 1 -7.95 12.80 14.86
C MET A 1 -7.80 12.93 13.36
N SER A 2 -6.73 13.58 12.85
CA SER A 2 -6.50 13.70 11.41
C SER A 2 -6.11 12.33 10.84
N SER A 3 -6.83 11.87 9.83
CA SER A 3 -6.60 10.58 9.16
C SER A 3 -5.20 10.55 8.50
N PRO A 4 -4.47 9.41 8.54
CA PRO A 4 -3.15 9.27 7.90
C PRO A 4 -3.21 9.33 6.37
N ALA A 5 -4.41 9.22 5.80
CA ALA A 5 -4.69 9.27 4.37
C ALA A 5 -6.07 9.93 4.12
N LYS A 6 -6.35 10.31 2.87
CA LYS A 6 -7.66 10.86 2.48
C LYS A 6 -8.83 9.90 2.75
N TYR A 7 -8.60 8.61 2.54
CA TYR A 7 -9.58 7.55 2.70
C TYR A 7 -9.04 6.45 3.62
N SER A 8 -9.89 5.93 4.50
CA SER A 8 -9.66 4.66 5.19
C SER A 8 -10.56 3.62 4.56
N ILE A 9 -9.95 2.48 4.19
CA ILE A 9 -10.64 1.38 3.52
C ILE A 9 -10.23 0.07 4.19
N PRO A 10 -11.11 -0.93 4.26
CA PRO A 10 -10.70 -2.28 4.62
C PRO A 10 -9.93 -2.92 3.45
N LEU A 11 -9.15 -3.97 3.72
CA LEU A 11 -8.37 -4.66 2.70
C LEU A 11 -9.23 -5.17 1.54
N PHE A 12 -10.46 -5.63 1.81
CA PHE A 12 -11.39 -6.09 0.77
C PHE A 12 -11.92 -4.94 -0.10
N GLY A 13 -11.75 -3.69 0.33
CA GLY A 13 -12.07 -2.49 -0.45
C GLY A 13 -10.97 -2.08 -1.43
N VAL A 14 -9.80 -2.73 -1.39
CA VAL A 14 -8.75 -2.54 -2.40
C VAL A 14 -9.17 -3.31 -3.66
N GLY A 15 -9.44 -2.59 -4.74
CA GLY A 15 -10.01 -3.21 -5.93
C GLY A 15 -10.42 -2.21 -7.00
N PRO A 16 -11.43 -2.55 -7.82
CA PRO A 16 -11.93 -1.64 -8.85
C PRO A 16 -12.73 -0.47 -8.27
N ASN A 17 -12.72 0.67 -8.97
CA ASN A 17 -13.55 1.85 -8.69
C ASN A 17 -13.35 2.46 -7.29
N MET A 18 -12.10 2.61 -6.87
CA MET A 18 -11.76 3.34 -5.65
C MET A 18 -12.06 4.84 -5.81
N GLN A 19 -12.15 5.57 -4.69
CA GLN A 19 -12.81 6.90 -4.61
C GLN A 19 -12.27 7.95 -5.60
N ASP A 20 -10.99 7.90 -5.95
CA ASP A 20 -10.35 8.88 -6.84
C ASP A 20 -10.30 8.41 -8.31
N GLY A 21 -11.04 7.36 -8.67
CA GLY A 21 -10.98 6.71 -9.99
C GLY A 21 -9.97 5.56 -10.07
N ASP A 22 -9.20 5.38 -9.00
CA ASP A 22 -8.13 4.40 -8.89
C ASP A 22 -8.65 2.96 -9.01
N CYS A 23 -7.79 2.09 -9.53
CA CYS A 23 -7.97 0.65 -9.50
C CYS A 23 -6.66 -0.01 -9.04
N ILE A 24 -6.75 -0.80 -7.97
CA ILE A 24 -5.62 -1.57 -7.45
C ILE A 24 -6.01 -3.05 -7.44
N GLU A 25 -5.39 -3.84 -8.30
CA GLU A 25 -5.57 -5.28 -8.31
C GLU A 25 -4.79 -5.93 -7.16
N THR A 26 -5.41 -6.88 -6.48
CA THR A 26 -4.80 -7.60 -5.36
C THR A 26 -4.78 -9.09 -5.62
N THR A 27 -3.63 -9.74 -5.46
CA THR A 27 -3.53 -11.20 -5.39
C THR A 27 -2.84 -11.63 -4.11
N VAL A 28 -3.17 -12.83 -3.62
CA VAL A 28 -2.57 -13.39 -2.40
C VAL A 28 -2.09 -14.81 -2.61
N LYS A 29 -0.90 -15.12 -2.10
CA LYS A 29 -0.36 -16.49 -1.98
C LYS A 29 0.02 -16.76 -0.54
N TYR A 30 -0.42 -17.88 0.02
CA TYR A 30 -0.12 -18.27 1.40
C TYR A 30 1.09 -19.22 1.48
N GLY A 31 1.80 -19.21 2.62
CA GLY A 31 2.96 -20.09 2.84
C GLY A 31 4.23 -19.69 2.10
N VAL A 32 4.36 -18.40 1.73
CA VAL A 32 5.47 -17.88 0.92
C VAL A 32 6.65 -17.41 1.76
N CYS A 33 6.41 -16.95 2.99
CA CYS A 33 7.44 -16.48 3.91
C CYS A 33 7.17 -16.98 5.34
N SER A 34 8.04 -16.60 6.29
CA SER A 34 7.84 -16.93 7.70
C SER A 34 6.53 -16.35 8.23
N ARG A 35 5.90 -17.00 9.22
CA ARG A 35 4.68 -16.50 9.86
C ARG A 35 4.84 -15.13 10.54
N ASN A 36 6.08 -14.75 10.83
CA ASN A 36 6.41 -13.43 11.40
C ASN A 36 6.61 -12.34 10.34
N ASP A 37 6.56 -12.71 9.06
CA ASP A 37 6.82 -11.84 7.94
C ASP A 37 5.58 -11.73 7.04
N ILE A 38 5.50 -10.64 6.30
CA ILE A 38 4.54 -10.47 5.21
C ILE A 38 5.34 -9.97 4.02
N ARG A 39 5.20 -10.65 2.87
CA ARG A 39 5.82 -10.23 1.63
C ARG A 39 4.81 -9.43 0.81
N PHE A 40 5.28 -8.35 0.21
CA PHE A 40 4.51 -7.57 -0.74
C PHE A 40 5.20 -7.53 -2.09
N THR A 41 4.43 -7.57 -3.16
CA THR A 41 4.84 -7.02 -4.45
C THR A 41 4.04 -5.75 -4.68
N PHE A 42 4.71 -4.68 -5.06
CA PHE A 42 4.08 -3.46 -5.55
C PHE A 42 4.45 -3.29 -7.02
N ALA A 43 3.46 -3.00 -7.87
CA ALA A 43 3.63 -2.91 -9.32
C ALA A 43 2.72 -1.82 -9.90
N LEU A 44 3.09 -1.35 -11.09
CA LEU A 44 2.26 -0.48 -11.92
C LEU A 44 1.71 -1.26 -13.10
N GLY A 45 0.44 -1.03 -13.43
CA GLY A 45 -0.16 -1.50 -14.66
C GLY A 45 0.26 -0.63 -15.86
N PRO A 46 0.04 -1.12 -17.09
CA PRO A 46 0.38 -0.37 -18.30
C PRO A 46 -0.26 1.02 -18.34
N GLY A 47 0.54 2.05 -18.62
CA GLY A 47 0.06 3.43 -18.79
C GLY A 47 -0.13 4.24 -17.50
N VAL A 48 0.17 3.67 -16.33
CA VAL A 48 0.23 4.43 -15.08
C VAL A 48 1.55 5.19 -15.00
N THR A 49 1.51 6.51 -15.13
CA THR A 49 2.72 7.36 -15.19
C THR A 49 2.95 8.18 -13.93
N TRP A 50 1.92 8.40 -13.12
CA TRP A 50 2.03 9.18 -11.89
C TRP A 50 2.71 8.37 -10.80
N TRP A 51 3.62 9.01 -10.04
CA TRP A 51 4.28 8.41 -8.89
C TRP A 51 3.27 7.76 -7.94
N LYS A 52 3.58 6.54 -7.51
CA LYS A 52 2.84 5.76 -6.52
C LYS A 52 3.78 5.36 -5.40
N GLY A 53 3.31 5.50 -4.17
CA GLY A 53 4.02 5.10 -2.96
C GLY A 53 3.28 4.02 -2.21
N PHE A 54 4.05 3.12 -1.60
CA PHE A 54 3.57 2.15 -0.65
C PHE A 54 4.36 2.32 0.65
N ILE A 55 3.69 2.79 1.70
CA ILE A 55 4.37 3.32 2.89
C ILE A 55 3.79 2.74 4.18
N LEU A 56 4.59 2.81 5.24
CA LEU A 56 4.17 2.61 6.62
C LEU A 56 4.14 3.96 7.33
N PHE A 57 2.96 4.43 7.72
CA PHE A 57 2.78 5.69 8.45
C PHE A 57 2.60 5.40 9.95
N GLN A 58 3.39 6.03 10.82
CA GLN A 58 3.36 5.71 12.25
C GLN A 58 2.03 6.12 12.91
N LYS A 59 1.46 5.24 13.74
CA LYS A 59 0.16 5.50 14.41
C LYS A 59 0.26 6.59 15.49
N ASN A 60 1.39 6.68 16.18
CA ASN A 60 1.56 7.51 17.38
C ASN A 60 2.42 8.76 17.20
N GLU A 61 3.12 8.89 16.07
CA GLU A 61 3.98 10.04 15.77
C GLU A 61 3.48 10.74 14.50
N ARG A 62 3.15 12.03 14.62
CA ARG A 62 2.71 12.83 13.46
C ARG A 62 3.84 12.92 12.44
N ASN A 63 3.50 12.77 11.17
CA ASN A 63 4.36 12.99 10.00
C ASN A 63 5.58 12.05 9.88
N LYS A 64 5.64 10.98 10.67
CA LYS A 64 6.70 9.97 10.53
C LYS A 64 6.18 8.80 9.72
N TYR A 65 6.86 8.54 8.62
CA TYR A 65 6.55 7.42 7.76
C TYR A 65 7.84 6.80 7.22
N GLN A 66 7.73 5.54 6.83
CA GLN A 66 8.75 4.79 6.13
C GLN A 66 8.21 4.44 4.74
N ILE A 67 8.96 4.78 3.70
CA ILE A 67 8.67 4.30 2.34
C ILE A 67 9.07 2.82 2.31
N LEU A 68 8.12 1.92 2.04
CA LEU A 68 8.46 0.53 1.75
C LEU A 68 8.99 0.44 0.32
N THR A 69 8.26 1.04 -0.62
CA THR A 69 8.68 1.18 -2.01
C THR A 69 7.88 2.29 -2.68
N GLU A 70 8.38 2.77 -3.80
CA GLU A 70 7.76 3.74 -4.68
C GLU A 70 8.04 3.37 -6.12
N LEU A 71 7.10 3.68 -7.01
CA LEU A 71 7.18 3.42 -8.44
C LEU A 71 6.66 4.62 -9.21
N GLN A 72 7.22 4.86 -10.39
CA GLN A 72 6.73 5.83 -11.35
C GLN A 72 6.99 5.31 -12.76
N ASP A 73 6.14 5.68 -13.72
CA ASP A 73 6.29 5.28 -15.12
C ASP A 73 6.35 3.75 -15.31
N ASP A 74 7.22 3.24 -16.18
CA ASP A 74 7.35 1.82 -16.52
C ASP A 74 8.31 1.04 -15.61
N GLN A 75 8.44 1.48 -14.35
CA GLN A 75 9.31 0.81 -13.40
C GLN A 75 8.88 -0.63 -13.08
N HIS A 76 9.88 -1.48 -12.88
CA HIS A 76 9.69 -2.89 -12.59
C HIS A 76 9.01 -3.10 -11.21
N PRO A 77 8.20 -4.16 -11.06
CA PRO A 77 7.64 -4.52 -9.76
C PRO A 77 8.71 -4.67 -8.68
N VAL A 78 8.43 -4.15 -7.49
CA VAL A 78 9.34 -4.24 -6.34
C VAL A 78 8.75 -5.18 -5.29
N ILE A 79 9.61 -6.08 -4.79
CA ILE A 79 9.27 -7.00 -3.71
C ILE A 79 9.86 -6.47 -2.40
N VAL A 80 9.02 -6.33 -1.39
CA VAL A 80 9.43 -5.94 -0.03
C VAL A 80 8.93 -6.97 0.98
N THR A 81 9.65 -7.13 2.08
CA THR A 81 9.21 -7.99 3.19
C THR A 81 9.28 -7.19 4.47
N ILE A 82 8.18 -7.15 5.21
CA ILE A 82 8.11 -6.50 6.52
C ILE A 82 7.87 -7.53 7.60
N ARG A 83 8.21 -7.18 8.84
CA ARG A 83 7.77 -7.93 10.01
C ARG A 83 6.29 -7.65 10.28
N ARG A 84 5.51 -8.67 10.63
CA ARG A 84 4.08 -8.54 10.92
C ARG A 84 3.78 -7.48 11.98
N TYR A 85 4.58 -7.41 13.05
CA TYR A 85 4.40 -6.44 14.13
C TYR A 85 4.46 -4.98 13.64
N MET A 86 5.08 -4.71 12.49
CA MET A 86 5.12 -3.36 11.93
C MET A 86 3.71 -2.84 11.60
N LEU A 87 2.75 -3.70 11.27
CA LEU A 87 1.35 -3.30 11.04
C LEU A 87 0.59 -2.98 12.35
N GLU A 88 1.10 -3.44 13.49
CA GLU A 88 0.56 -3.06 14.80
C GLU A 88 0.95 -1.62 15.14
N GLN A 89 2.15 -1.20 14.72
CA GLN A 89 2.74 0.11 14.98
C GLN A 89 2.44 1.16 13.89
N ASN A 90 2.09 0.71 12.69
CA ASN A 90 1.96 1.57 11.51
C ASN A 90 0.66 1.31 10.75
N HIS A 91 0.19 2.34 10.09
CA HIS A 91 -0.82 2.30 9.05
C HIS A 91 -0.15 1.92 7.72
N LEU A 92 -0.71 0.93 7.01
CA LEU A 92 -0.27 0.61 5.65
C LEU A 92 -1.01 1.52 4.67
N VAL A 93 -0.27 2.28 3.87
CA VAL A 93 -0.84 3.38 3.08
C VAL A 93 -0.37 3.33 1.62
N PHE A 94 -1.34 3.47 0.72
CA PHE A 94 -1.13 3.77 -0.69
C PHE A 94 -1.13 5.29 -0.90
N SER A 95 -0.09 5.80 -1.55
CA SER A 95 0.09 7.21 -1.84
C SER A 95 0.23 7.42 -3.34
N LYS A 96 -0.14 8.60 -3.84
CA LYS A 96 0.10 8.98 -5.23
C LYS A 96 0.43 10.46 -5.38
N ALA A 97 1.15 10.81 -6.43
CA ALA A 97 1.33 12.19 -6.82
C ALA A 97 -0.01 12.79 -7.28
N LYS A 98 -0.18 14.07 -6.99
CA LYS A 98 -1.28 14.93 -7.43
C LYS A 98 -0.71 16.16 -8.12
N THR A 99 -1.59 16.97 -8.72
CA THR A 99 -1.21 18.14 -9.53
C THR A 99 -0.09 18.93 -8.86
N PHE A 100 0.90 19.36 -9.65
CA PHE A 100 2.14 19.99 -9.17
C PHE A 100 3.08 19.07 -8.37
N GLY A 101 2.99 17.75 -8.54
CA GLY A 101 3.91 16.78 -7.92
C GLY A 101 3.68 16.54 -6.43
N ILE A 102 2.52 16.93 -5.89
CA ILE A 102 2.23 16.78 -4.46
C ILE A 102 1.95 15.30 -4.13
N HIS A 103 2.84 14.67 -3.36
CA HIS A 103 2.64 13.29 -2.91
C HIS A 103 1.57 13.26 -1.81
N THR A 104 0.47 12.56 -2.08
CA THR A 104 -0.71 12.52 -1.23
C THR A 104 -0.97 11.09 -0.76
N ASN A 105 -1.12 10.90 0.55
CA ASN A 105 -1.59 9.65 1.14
C ASN A 105 -3.08 9.48 0.79
N MET A 106 -3.40 8.51 -0.06
CA MET A 106 -4.75 8.32 -0.58
C MET A 106 -5.54 7.33 0.27
N TYR A 107 -5.02 6.12 0.43
CA TYR A 107 -5.76 5.02 1.03
C TYR A 107 -4.94 4.40 2.16
N HIS A 108 -5.49 4.42 3.36
CA HIS A 108 -4.99 3.65 4.49
C HIS A 108 -5.83 2.37 4.61
N ILE A 109 -5.17 1.21 4.65
CA ILE A 109 -5.83 -0.09 4.90
C ILE A 109 -6.08 -0.24 6.40
N GLU A 110 -7.31 0.00 6.85
CA GLU A 110 -7.65 0.17 8.27
C GLU A 110 -7.55 -1.11 9.10
N ASP A 111 -7.79 -2.24 8.47
CA ASP A 111 -7.75 -3.57 9.05
C ASP A 111 -6.44 -4.30 8.71
N ALA A 112 -5.40 -3.62 8.21
CA ALA A 112 -4.18 -4.26 7.75
C ALA A 112 -3.56 -5.23 8.78
N ALA A 113 -3.54 -4.85 10.06
CA ALA A 113 -2.96 -5.68 11.14
C ALA A 113 -3.69 -7.00 11.38
N THR A 114 -5.00 -7.06 11.09
CA THR A 114 -5.85 -8.23 11.30
C THR A 114 -6.12 -8.99 10.00
N ALA A 115 -6.26 -8.28 8.87
CA ALA A 115 -6.56 -8.83 7.55
C ALA A 115 -5.33 -9.40 6.83
N LEU A 116 -4.15 -8.79 6.97
CA LEU A 116 -2.92 -9.28 6.35
C LEU A 116 -2.30 -10.40 7.20
N LYS A 117 -2.30 -11.61 6.64
CA LYS A 117 -1.84 -12.82 7.35
C LYS A 117 -0.32 -12.96 7.20
N GLY A 118 0.34 -13.18 8.34
CA GLY A 118 1.75 -13.57 8.36
C GLY A 118 2.01 -14.86 7.57
N GLY A 119 3.15 -14.93 6.88
CA GLY A 119 3.52 -16.01 5.97
C GLY A 119 2.92 -15.89 4.57
N ALA A 120 2.16 -14.84 4.28
CA ALA A 120 1.57 -14.60 2.96
C ALA A 120 2.40 -13.63 2.11
N HIS A 121 2.19 -13.72 0.80
CA HIS A 121 2.60 -12.76 -0.20
C HIS A 121 1.36 -12.06 -0.75
N TYR A 122 1.25 -10.75 -0.58
CA TYR A 122 0.22 -9.92 -1.20
C TYR A 122 0.83 -9.12 -2.35
N ALA A 123 0.31 -9.27 -3.56
CA ALA A 123 0.72 -8.44 -4.69
C ALA A 123 -0.34 -7.39 -4.97
N PHE A 124 0.04 -6.12 -4.95
CA PHE A 124 -0.79 -4.97 -5.28
C PHE A 124 -0.29 -4.37 -6.59
N THR A 125 -1.15 -4.30 -7.60
CA THR A 125 -0.84 -3.68 -8.89
C THR A 125 -1.76 -2.48 -9.09
N TRP A 126 -1.19 -1.28 -9.12
CA TRP A 126 -1.96 -0.07 -9.41
C TRP A 126 -2.14 0.04 -10.91
N VAL A 127 -3.33 -0.28 -11.41
CA VAL A 127 -3.59 -0.40 -12.86
C VAL A 127 -4.28 0.82 -13.46
N LYS A 128 -4.81 1.71 -12.63
CA LYS A 128 -5.49 2.94 -13.08
C LYS A 128 -5.41 4.04 -12.02
N ASP A 129 -5.23 5.28 -12.47
CA ASP A 129 -5.33 6.53 -11.70
C ASP A 129 -6.76 7.03 -11.47
#